data_AF-A0AA37UZT5-F1
#
_entry.id   AF-A0AA37UZT5-F1
#
_cell.length_a   1.000
_cell.length_b   1.000
_cell.length_c   1.000
_cell.angle_alpha   90.00
_cell.angle_beta   90.00
_cell.angle_gamma   90.00
#
_symmetry.space_group_name_H-M   'P 1'
#
loop_
_entity.id
_entity.type
_entity.pdbx_description
1 polymer ?
#
loop_
_entity_poly.entity_id
_entity_poly.type
_entity_poly.pdbx_seq_one_letter_code
_entity_poly.pdbx_strand_id
1 'polypeptide(L)'
;MAAPLDDSSEYVAVETTFRVEVTLRAINQPFEASLIRENLRWFSDEPDPDISEYVVCEHKLTVPLPNLFADLDRWLVAEHRLRVLPRSWQPREAGPDVGLLLYLEGRAVPAHPITSGPLGCWAS
;
A
#
# COMPACT_ATOMS: atom_id res chain seq x y z
N MET A 1 13.73 -35.56 25.46
CA MET A 1 14.70 -34.46 25.35
C MET A 1 14.42 -33.79 24.02
N ALA A 2 13.68 -32.68 24.02
CA ALA A 2 13.39 -31.93 22.79
C ALA A 2 14.59 -31.04 22.49
N ALA A 3 15.08 -31.05 21.26
CA ALA A 3 16.11 -30.11 20.82
C ALA A 3 15.58 -28.68 20.95
N PRO A 4 16.38 -27.70 21.40
CA PRO A 4 16.00 -26.30 21.27
C PRO A 4 15.87 -26.00 19.77
N LEU A 5 14.71 -25.48 19.37
CA LEU A 5 14.57 -24.86 18.05
C LEU A 5 15.53 -23.69 18.06
N ASP A 6 16.57 -23.79 17.24
CA ASP A 6 17.55 -22.72 17.04
C ASP A 6 16.80 -21.58 16.33
N ASP A 7 16.34 -20.61 17.12
CA ASP A 7 15.72 -19.36 16.69
C ASP A 7 16.83 -18.40 16.19
N SER A 8 17.65 -18.87 15.25
CA SER A 8 18.89 -18.22 14.79
C SER A 8 18.77 -17.61 13.41
N SER A 9 17.57 -17.53 12.85
CA SER A 9 17.34 -16.74 11.64
C SER A 9 17.48 -15.25 12.00
N GLU A 10 18.64 -14.69 11.69
CA GLU A 10 18.95 -13.29 12.00
C GLU A 10 18.11 -12.41 11.07
N TYR A 11 17.26 -11.60 11.68
CA TYR A 11 16.47 -10.59 10.99
C TYR A 11 17.40 -9.49 10.44
N VAL A 12 17.40 -9.30 9.11
CA VAL A 12 18.35 -8.43 8.41
C VAL A 12 17.75 -7.06 8.09
N ALA A 13 16.51 -7.03 7.59
CA ALA A 13 15.88 -5.80 7.16
C ALA A 13 14.34 -5.91 7.11
N VAL A 14 13.66 -4.76 7.21
CA VAL A 14 12.27 -4.61 6.76
C VAL A 14 12.16 -3.50 5.75
N GLU A 15 11.45 -3.78 4.68
CA GLU A 15 10.92 -2.75 3.79
C GLU A 15 9.42 -2.61 4.06
N THR A 16 8.98 -1.39 4.34
CA THR A 16 7.55 -1.06 4.47
C THR A 16 7.13 -0.23 3.26
N THR A 17 6.17 -0.75 2.50
CA THR A 17 5.53 -0.02 1.40
C THR A 17 4.07 0.27 1.74
N PHE A 18 3.55 1.34 1.15
CA PHE A 18 2.13 1.65 1.20
C PHE A 18 1.59 1.62 -0.22
N ARG A 19 0.45 0.95 -0.39
CA ARG A 19 -0.32 0.93 -1.64
C ARG A 19 -1.76 1.25 -1.36
N VAL A 20 -2.45 1.73 -2.38
CA VAL A 20 -3.88 2.00 -2.34
C VAL A 20 -4.53 1.15 -3.39
N GLU A 21 -5.50 0.35 -2.95
CA GLU A 21 -6.37 -0.42 -3.81
C GLU A 21 -7.67 0.35 -3.97
N VAL A 22 -8.18 0.43 -5.19
CA VAL A 22 -9.49 1.01 -5.49
C VAL A 22 -10.30 0.00 -6.27
N THR A 23 -11.48 -0.34 -5.74
CA THR A 23 -12.39 -1.28 -6.37
C THR A 23 -13.74 -0.62 -6.69
N LEU A 24 -14.40 -1.13 -7.73
CA LEU A 24 -15.78 -0.80 -8.07
C LEU A 24 -16.50 -2.10 -8.42
N ARG A 25 -17.57 -2.42 -7.71
CA ARG A 25 -18.34 -3.66 -7.93
C ARG A 25 -19.34 -3.53 -9.08
N ALA A 26 -19.99 -2.37 -9.20
CA ALA A 26 -21.00 -2.13 -10.24
C ALA A 26 -21.07 -0.64 -10.62
N ILE A 27 -21.61 -0.38 -11.81
CA ILE A 27 -21.89 0.99 -12.27
C ILE A 27 -22.83 1.67 -11.26
N ASN A 28 -22.53 2.93 -10.91
CA ASN A 28 -23.25 3.77 -9.92
C ASN A 28 -23.09 3.35 -8.44
N GLN A 29 -22.19 2.42 -8.12
CA GLN A 29 -21.77 2.23 -6.72
C GLN A 29 -20.60 3.15 -6.36
N PRO A 30 -20.39 3.45 -5.07
CA PRO A 30 -19.18 4.14 -4.62
C PRO A 30 -17.93 3.32 -4.94
N PHE A 31 -16.82 4.01 -5.19
CA PHE A 31 -15.51 3.37 -5.18
C PHE A 31 -15.13 3.00 -3.74
N GLU A 32 -14.64 1.78 -3.53
CA GLU A 32 -14.09 1.34 -2.25
C GLU A 32 -12.56 1.44 -2.35
N ALA A 33 -11.98 2.39 -1.61
CA ALA A 33 -10.54 2.60 -1.53
C ALA A 33 -9.99 2.02 -0.22
N SER A 34 -8.91 1.26 -0.30
CA SER A 34 -8.24 0.66 0.85
C SER A 34 -6.77 1.07 0.86
N LEU A 35 -6.29 1.63 1.96
CA LEU A 35 -4.87 1.88 2.18
C LEU A 35 -4.27 0.63 2.82
N ILE A 36 -3.27 0.05 2.17
CA ILE A 36 -2.62 -1.18 2.59
C ILE A 36 -1.15 -0.88 2.90
N ARG A 37 -0.71 -1.40 4.04
CA ARG A 37 0.69 -1.45 4.42
C ARG A 37 1.20 -2.86 4.17
N GLU A 38 2.22 -2.97 3.34
CA GLU A 38 2.93 -4.22 3.09
C GLU A 38 4.30 -4.12 3.78
N ASN A 39 4.69 -5.17 4.50
CA ASN A 39 6.04 -5.30 5.05
C ASN A 39 6.70 -6.54 4.45
N LEU A 40 7.87 -6.34 3.88
CA LEU A 40 8.77 -7.39 3.43
C LEU A 40 9.87 -7.54 4.47
N ARG A 41 9.96 -8.70 5.11
CA ARG A 41 10.96 -9.01 6.13
C ARG A 41 11.99 -9.95 5.55
N TRP A 42 13.25 -9.51 5.56
CA TRP A 42 14.37 -10.27 5.03
C TRP A 42 15.11 -10.98 6.15
N PHE A 43 15.30 -12.28 5.97
CA PHE A 43 16.03 -13.14 6.89
C PHE A 43 17.34 -13.59 6.24
N SER A 44 18.37 -13.82 7.05
CA SER A 44 19.72 -14.15 6.55
C SER A 44 19.79 -15.51 5.83
N ASP A 45 18.86 -16.41 6.15
CA ASP A 45 18.81 -17.79 5.69
C ASP A 45 17.72 -18.05 4.64
N GLU A 46 16.89 -17.06 4.34
CA GLU A 46 15.82 -17.16 3.34
C GLU A 46 16.14 -16.32 2.09
N PRO A 47 15.96 -16.89 0.88
CA PRO A 47 16.21 -16.16 -0.37
C PRO A 47 15.11 -15.14 -0.70
N ASP A 48 13.90 -15.35 -0.19
CA ASP A 48 12.73 -14.52 -0.41
C ASP A 48 12.29 -13.91 0.92
N PRO A 49 11.78 -12.66 0.93
CA PRO A 49 11.29 -12.05 2.15
C PRO A 49 9.94 -12.64 2.57
N ASP A 50 9.69 -12.69 3.88
CA ASP A 50 8.35 -12.89 4.41
C ASP A 50 7.50 -11.64 4.17
N ILE A 51 6.34 -11.81 3.54
CA ILE A 51 5.46 -10.71 3.14
C ILE A 51 4.24 -10.71 4.05
N SER A 52 3.99 -9.56 4.69
CA SER A 52 2.79 -9.35 5.52
C SER A 52 2.05 -8.09 5.09
N GLU A 53 0.77 -8.25 4.79
CA GLU A 53 -0.10 -7.15 4.37
C GLU A 53 -1.13 -6.81 5.45
N TYR A 54 -1.40 -5.52 5.61
CA TYR A 54 -2.36 -5.01 6.58
C TYR A 54 -3.21 -3.90 5.94
N VAL A 55 -4.53 -4.07 5.97
CA VAL A 55 -5.45 -2.97 5.66
C VAL A 55 -5.38 -1.96 6.81
N VAL A 56 -4.86 -0.78 6.51
CA VAL A 56 -4.71 0.33 7.47
C VAL A 56 -6.06 1.01 7.69
N CYS A 57 -6.76 1.29 6.59
CA CYS A 57 -8.07 1.91 6.60
C CYS A 57 -8.75 1.73 5.24
N GLU A 58 -10.06 1.99 5.24
CA GLU A 58 -10.90 1.97 4.05
C GLU A 58 -11.71 3.25 3.96
N HIS A 59 -12.02 3.68 2.75
CA HIS A 59 -12.79 4.89 2.48
C HIS A 59 -13.68 4.70 1.26
N LYS A 60 -14.91 5.21 1.33
CA LYS A 60 -15.88 5.14 0.22
C LYS A 60 -15.99 6.48 -0.46
N LEU A 61 -15.78 6.48 -1.78
CA LEU A 61 -15.77 7.69 -2.61
C LEU A 61 -16.94 7.67 -3.58
N THR A 62 -17.90 8.58 -3.38
CA THR A 62 -19.05 8.78 -4.26
C THR A 62 -18.77 9.95 -5.19
N VAL A 63 -17.93 9.70 -6.21
CA VAL A 63 -17.47 10.70 -7.19
C VAL A 63 -17.42 10.10 -8.58
N PRO A 64 -17.50 10.89 -9.66
CA PRO A 64 -17.26 10.38 -11.00
C PRO A 64 -15.78 9.97 -11.17
N LEU A 65 -15.51 8.98 -12.02
CA LEU A 65 -14.16 8.44 -12.24
C LEU A 65 -13.07 9.51 -12.50
N PRO A 66 -13.30 10.59 -13.29
CA PRO A 66 -12.28 11.63 -13.49
C PRO A 66 -11.84 12.33 -12.20
N ASN A 67 -12.71 12.39 -11.19
CA ASN A 67 -12.44 13.07 -9.91
C ASN A 67 -11.90 12.11 -8.84
N LEU A 68 -11.99 10.80 -9.06
CA LEU A 68 -11.58 9.76 -8.11
C LEU A 68 -10.19 10.01 -7.55
N PHE A 69 -9.20 10.19 -8.42
CA PHE A 69 -7.80 10.29 -8.01
C PHE A 69 -7.51 11.56 -7.18
N ALA A 70 -8.14 12.69 -7.52
CA ALA A 70 -7.97 13.93 -6.78
C ALA A 70 -8.60 13.87 -5.39
N ASP A 71 -9.77 13.22 -5.26
CA ASP A 71 -10.45 13.06 -3.98
C ASP A 71 -9.78 12.00 -3.10
N LEU A 72 -9.25 10.94 -3.71
CA LEU A 72 -8.40 9.95 -3.04
C LEU A 72 -7.13 10.60 -2.48
N ASP A 73 -6.42 11.40 -3.28
CA ASP A 73 -5.22 12.12 -2.81
C ASP A 73 -5.57 13.10 -1.68
N ARG A 74 -6.71 13.80 -1.77
CA ARG A 74 -7.15 14.71 -0.71
C ARG A 74 -7.37 13.96 0.62
N TRP A 75 -8.03 12.81 0.56
CA TRP A 75 -8.24 11.94 1.71
C TRP A 75 -6.92 11.45 2.31
N LEU A 76 -6.03 10.89 1.49
CA LEU A 76 -4.73 10.37 1.93
C LEU A 76 -3.83 11.45 2.53
N VAL A 77 -3.83 12.66 1.95
CA VAL A 77 -3.03 13.78 2.46
C VAL A 77 -3.57 14.24 3.80
N ALA A 78 -4.90 14.38 3.93
CA ALA A 78 -5.54 14.89 5.14
C ALA A 78 -5.39 13.94 6.33
N GLU A 79 -5.58 12.64 6.12
CA GLU A 79 -5.65 11.66 7.21
C GLU A 79 -4.35 10.91 7.44
N HIS A 80 -3.56 10.67 6.38
CA HIS A 80 -2.38 9.80 6.44
C HIS A 80 -1.07 10.49 6.05
N ARG A 81 -1.12 11.75 5.60
CA ARG A 81 0.03 12.49 5.04
C ARG A 81 0.70 11.72 3.90
N LEU A 82 -0.08 10.94 3.15
CA LEU A 82 0.35 10.18 1.98
C LEU A 82 -0.29 10.77 0.73
N ARG A 83 0.25 10.40 -0.44
CA ARG A 83 -0.37 10.63 -1.75
C ARG A 83 -0.02 9.48 -2.69
N VAL A 84 -0.85 9.21 -3.70
CA VAL A 84 -0.52 8.18 -4.69
C VAL A 84 0.37 8.76 -5.78
N LEU A 85 1.37 8.00 -6.24
CA LEU A 85 2.17 8.38 -7.40
C LEU A 85 1.30 8.23 -8.67
N PRO A 86 1.06 9.29 -9.46
CA PRO A 86 0.13 9.22 -10.60
C PRO A 86 0.50 8.17 -11.65
N ARG A 87 1.79 7.87 -11.81
CA ARG A 87 2.31 6.87 -12.77
C ARG A 87 2.36 5.44 -12.23
N SER A 88 1.96 5.23 -10.98
CA SER A 88 1.98 3.90 -10.34
C SER A 88 0.66 3.16 -10.46
N TRP A 89 -0.39 3.80 -10.97
CA TRP A 89 -1.69 3.18 -11.14
C TRP A 89 -1.62 2.06 -12.18
N GLN A 90 -2.03 0.88 -11.77
CA GLN A 90 -2.11 -0.30 -12.62
C GLN A 90 -3.44 -1.03 -12.40
N PRO A 91 -4.07 -1.58 -13.46
CA PRO A 91 -5.17 -2.50 -13.29
C PRO A 91 -4.67 -3.78 -12.63
N ARG A 92 -5.47 -4.33 -11.73
CA ARG A 92 -5.25 -5.65 -11.13
C ARG A 92 -6.31 -6.61 -11.62
N GLU A 93 -5.94 -7.86 -11.78
CA GLU A 93 -6.90 -8.92 -12.02
C GLU A 93 -7.61 -9.24 -10.70
N ALA A 94 -8.94 -9.14 -10.72
CA ALA A 94 -9.74 -9.71 -9.66
C ALA A 94 -9.91 -11.21 -9.96
N GLY A 95 -9.83 -12.06 -8.94
CA GLY A 95 -10.11 -13.49 -9.11
C GLY A 95 -11.49 -13.72 -9.75
N PRO A 96 -11.71 -14.88 -10.39
CA PRO A 96 -12.90 -15.14 -11.21
C PRO A 96 -14.24 -14.93 -10.48
N ASP A 97 -14.25 -15.02 -9.15
CA ASP A 97 -15.46 -14.96 -8.33
C ASP A 97 -15.70 -13.62 -7.61
N VAL A 98 -14.82 -12.62 -7.79
CA VAL A 98 -14.91 -11.37 -6.99
C VAL A 98 -15.92 -10.37 -7.58
N GLY A 99 -16.26 -10.50 -8.87
CA GLY A 99 -17.31 -9.70 -9.51
C GLY A 99 -17.03 -8.19 -9.50
N LEU A 100 -15.77 -7.80 -9.71
CA LEU A 100 -15.38 -6.38 -9.79
C LEU A 100 -15.47 -5.87 -11.23
N LEU A 101 -16.06 -4.69 -11.40
CA LEU A 101 -16.04 -3.93 -12.65
C LEU A 101 -14.70 -3.21 -12.85
N LEU A 102 -14.08 -2.76 -11.76
CA LEU A 102 -12.78 -2.10 -11.76
C LEU A 102 -11.98 -2.54 -10.54
N TYR A 103 -10.70 -2.79 -10.75
CA TYR A 103 -9.72 -2.95 -9.69
C TYR A 103 -8.41 -2.26 -10.10
N LEU A 104 -8.04 -1.21 -9.37
CA LEU A 104 -6.81 -0.46 -9.55
C LEU A 104 -5.95 -0.55 -8.30
N GLU A 105 -4.64 -0.55 -8.49
CA GLU A 105 -3.66 -0.43 -7.43
C GLU A 105 -2.71 0.72 -7.75
N GLY A 106 -2.34 1.52 -6.75
CA GLY A 106 -1.35 2.58 -6.88
C GLY A 106 -0.43 2.65 -5.66
N ARG A 107 0.82 3.05 -5.88
CA ARG A 107 1.84 3.22 -4.82
C ARG A 107 1.64 4.53 -4.08
N ALA A 108 1.47 4.45 -2.77
CA ALA A 108 1.40 5.60 -1.88
C ALA A 108 2.79 5.97 -1.33
N VAL A 109 3.08 7.27 -1.28
CA VAL A 109 4.34 7.83 -0.76
C VAL A 109 4.06 9.00 0.18
N PRO A 110 5.01 9.40 1.04
CA PRO A 110 4.88 10.60 1.85
C PRO A 110 4.51 11.82 1.00
N ALA A 111 3.46 12.55 1.41
CA ALA A 111 2.99 13.73 0.71
C ALA A 111 3.96 14.91 0.82
N HIS A 112 4.77 14.92 1.87
CA HIS A 112 5.78 15.93 2.14
C HIS A 112 7.14 15.24 2.31
N PRO A 113 8.25 15.87 1.88
CA PRO A 113 9.58 15.35 2.17
C PRO A 113 9.76 15.20 3.68
N ILE A 114 10.38 14.10 4.10
CA ILE A 114 10.78 13.92 5.50
C ILE A 114 11.97 14.86 5.73
N THR A 115 11.70 16.10 6.10
CA THR A 115 12.71 17.15 6.32
C THR A 115 13.49 17.00 7.63
N SER A 116 13.27 15.94 8.40
CA SER A 116 13.81 15.81 9.77
C SER A 116 14.34 14.41 10.13
N GLY A 117 14.89 13.68 9.17
CA GLY A 117 15.73 12.51 9.47
C GLY A 117 17.23 12.88 9.56
N PRO A 118 18.05 12.16 10.35
CA PRO A 118 19.51 12.37 10.39
C PRO A 118 20.22 12.07 9.06
N LEU A 119 19.48 11.67 8.02
CA LEU A 119 19.95 11.38 6.66
C LEU A 119 19.49 12.44 5.64
N GLY A 120 19.17 13.65 6.08
CA GLY A 120 18.71 14.79 5.25
C GLY A 120 19.71 15.34 4.22
N CYS A 121 20.57 14.50 3.64
CA CYS A 121 21.61 14.84 2.68
C CYS A 121 21.25 14.36 1.26
N TRP A 122 20.04 14.65 0.76
CA TRP A 122 19.64 14.28 -0.61
C TRP A 122 19.02 15.44 -1.39
N ALA A 123 19.27 16.68 -0.97
CA ALA A 123 19.01 17.85 -1.79
C ALA A 123 20.36 18.53 -2.08
N SER A 124 20.97 18.18 -3.20
CA SER A 124 22.03 18.94 -3.86
C SER A 124 21.82 18.83 -5.37
#